data_AF-A0A9W4W417-F1
#
_entry.id   AF-A0A9W4W417-F1
#
_cell.length_a   1.000
_cell.length_b   1.000
_cell.length_c   1.000
_cell.angle_alpha   90.00
_cell.angle_beta   90.00
_cell.angle_gamma   90.00
#
_symmetry.space_group_name_H-M   'P 1'
#
loop_
_entity.id
_entity.type
_entity.pdbx_description
1 polymer ?
#
loop_
_entity_poly.entity_id
_entity_poly.type
_entity_poly.pdbx_seq_one_letter_code
_entity_poly.pdbx_strand_id
1 'polypeptide(L)'
;MRLVFDQAFGLDEGSLHDVVAVLSERLRAHPRLRRPLDRVVGNRWAEFEHDLAHFIAALGARTGDHGGGLAALFEAFPELAPEHVADARELFVESALAVLPLHAAASLSDIADQVCDLALRALCPVPSETSSIPLPRRISEAEETLRIGVGLG
;
A
#
# COMPACT_ATOMS: atom_id res chain seq x y z
N MET A 1 -16.77 -8.18 11.81
CA MET A 1 -15.80 -7.61 12.76
C MET A 1 -15.70 -6.14 12.38
N ARG A 2 -16.13 -5.21 13.24
CA ARG A 2 -16.24 -3.79 12.89
C ARG A 2 -14.83 -3.19 12.89
N LEU A 3 -14.31 -2.73 11.75
CA LEU A 3 -12.98 -2.13 11.68
C LEU A 3 -13.00 -0.82 12.49
N VAL A 4 -12.21 -0.78 13.56
CA VAL A 4 -12.14 0.33 14.50
C VAL A 4 -11.17 1.37 13.95
N PHE A 5 -11.62 2.14 12.96
CA PHE A 5 -11.06 3.46 12.66
C PHE A 5 -11.60 4.44 13.71
N ASP A 6 -11.20 4.28 14.96
CA ASP A 6 -11.74 5.10 16.05
C ASP A 6 -11.17 6.52 15.96
N GLN A 7 -12.02 7.45 15.51
CA GLN A 7 -11.98 8.90 15.71
C GLN A 7 -10.76 9.72 15.25
N ALA A 8 -9.59 9.13 15.01
CA ALA A 8 -8.38 9.89 14.67
C ALA A 8 -8.36 10.41 13.22
N PHE A 9 -9.08 9.74 12.30
CA PHE A 9 -9.03 10.05 10.86
C PHE A 9 -10.38 10.36 10.21
N GLY A 10 -11.49 10.21 10.94
CA GLY A 10 -12.83 10.44 10.40
C GLY A 10 -13.24 9.50 9.24
N LEU A 11 -12.54 8.37 9.08
CA LEU A 11 -12.75 7.38 8.04
C LEU A 11 -13.65 6.26 8.55
N ASP A 12 -14.78 6.03 7.87
CA ASP A 12 -15.56 4.82 8.04
C ASP A 12 -15.18 3.75 6.99
N GLU A 13 -15.59 2.51 7.25
CA GLU A 13 -15.31 1.34 6.39
C GLU A 13 -15.84 1.52 4.96
N GLY A 14 -16.98 2.18 4.78
CA GLY A 14 -17.55 2.46 3.45
C GLY A 14 -16.71 3.45 2.67
N SER A 15 -16.30 4.54 3.32
CA SER A 15 -15.41 5.55 2.72
C SER A 15 -14.07 4.95 2.27
N LEU A 16 -13.50 4.00 3.03
CA LEU A 16 -12.28 3.29 2.61
C LEU A 16 -12.52 2.41 1.37
N HIS A 17 -13.63 1.67 1.34
CA HIS A 17 -13.98 0.86 0.18
C HIS A 17 -14.15 1.71 -1.08
N ASP A 18 -14.76 2.90 -0.98
CA ASP A 18 -14.91 3.83 -2.10
C ASP A 18 -13.55 4.33 -2.60
N VAL A 19 -12.62 4.68 -1.70
CA VAL A 19 -11.23 5.05 -2.07
C VAL A 19 -10.54 3.90 -2.81
N VAL A 20 -10.65 2.67 -2.29
CA VAL A 20 -10.03 1.50 -2.91
C VAL A 20 -10.63 1.20 -4.28
N ALA A 21 -11.95 1.35 -4.45
CA ALA A 21 -12.60 1.18 -5.75
C ALA A 21 -12.07 2.20 -6.78
N VAL A 22 -12.02 3.49 -6.41
CA VAL A 22 -11.49 4.57 -7.28
C VAL A 22 -10.02 4.33 -7.62
N LEU A 23 -9.22 3.95 -6.63
CA LEU A 23 -7.81 3.61 -6.85
C LEU A 23 -7.68 2.43 -7.82
N SER A 24 -8.49 1.38 -7.63
CA SER A 24 -8.40 0.18 -8.44
C SER A 24 -8.81 0.44 -9.89
N GLU A 25 -9.81 1.29 -10.13
CA GLU A 25 -10.13 1.77 -11.48
C GLU A 25 -8.95 2.51 -12.12
N ARG A 26 -8.29 3.40 -11.36
CA ARG A 26 -7.14 4.16 -11.86
C ARG A 26 -5.94 3.28 -12.13
N LEU A 27 -5.64 2.31 -11.27
CA LEU A 27 -4.58 1.33 -11.47
C LEU A 27 -4.79 0.54 -12.77
N ARG A 28 -6.02 0.13 -13.06
CA ARG A 28 -6.39 -0.55 -14.33
C ARG A 28 -6.29 0.37 -15.54
N ALA A 29 -6.51 1.67 -15.37
CA ALA A 29 -6.38 2.65 -16.44
C ALA A 29 -4.94 3.11 -16.65
N HIS A 30 -4.06 2.95 -15.66
CA HIS A 30 -2.74 3.55 -15.67
C HIS A 30 -1.80 2.89 -16.69
N PRO A 31 -1.20 3.65 -17.64
CA PRO A 31 -0.45 3.08 -18.77
C PRO A 31 0.72 2.16 -18.37
N ARG A 32 1.38 2.46 -17.26
CA ARG A 32 2.56 1.70 -16.77
C ARG A 32 2.19 0.59 -15.79
N LEU A 33 1.10 0.73 -15.04
CA LEU A 33 0.74 -0.21 -13.97
C LEU A 33 -0.27 -1.27 -14.43
N ARG A 34 -1.10 -0.95 -15.42
CA ARG A 34 -2.13 -1.86 -15.92
C ARG A 34 -1.58 -3.23 -16.30
N ARG A 35 -0.59 -3.28 -17.22
CA ARG A 35 -0.08 -4.55 -17.75
C ARG A 35 0.56 -5.42 -16.66
N PRO A 36 1.44 -4.88 -15.79
CA PRO A 36 1.96 -5.68 -14.70
C PRO A 36 0.88 -6.14 -13.72
N LEU A 37 -0.05 -5.27 -13.31
CA LEU A 37 -1.13 -5.64 -12.40
C LEU A 37 -2.08 -6.66 -13.01
N ASP A 38 -2.39 -6.57 -14.31
CA ASP A 38 -3.20 -7.57 -15.02
C ASP A 38 -2.55 -8.97 -14.98
N ARG A 39 -1.22 -9.06 -14.95
CA ARG A 39 -0.52 -10.36 -14.81
C ARG A 39 -0.59 -10.92 -13.39
N VAL A 40 -0.53 -10.04 -12.40
CA VAL A 40 -0.46 -10.39 -10.97
C VAL A 40 -1.86 -10.69 -10.42
N VAL A 41 -2.80 -9.78 -10.68
CA VAL A 41 -4.19 -9.82 -10.20
C VAL A 41 -5.08 -10.64 -11.13
N GLY A 42 -4.88 -10.53 -12.45
CA GLY A 42 -5.70 -11.22 -13.45
C GLY A 42 -7.19 -10.91 -13.29
N ASN A 43 -7.99 -11.96 -13.10
CA ASN A 43 -9.44 -11.84 -12.90
C ASN A 43 -9.84 -11.70 -11.43
N ARG A 44 -8.89 -11.64 -10.49
CA ARG A 44 -9.13 -11.61 -9.03
C ARG A 44 -9.17 -10.19 -8.45
N TRP A 45 -9.64 -9.25 -9.25
CA TRP A 45 -9.68 -7.83 -8.92
C TRP A 45 -10.53 -7.50 -7.69
N ALA A 46 -11.65 -8.20 -7.50
CA ALA A 46 -12.48 -8.04 -6.31
C ALA A 46 -11.79 -8.53 -5.03
N GLU A 47 -11.02 -9.62 -5.12
CA GLU A 47 -10.21 -10.12 -4.00
C GLU A 47 -9.07 -9.14 -3.69
N PHE A 48 -8.40 -8.63 -4.71
CA PHE A 48 -7.38 -7.59 -4.56
C PHE A 48 -7.92 -6.33 -3.86
N GLU A 49 -9.10 -5.83 -4.25
CA GLU A 49 -9.73 -4.68 -3.59
C GLU A 49 -10.07 -4.99 -2.12
N HIS A 50 -10.57 -6.18 -1.83
CA HIS A 50 -10.86 -6.61 -0.47
C HIS A 50 -9.59 -6.67 0.40
N ASP A 51 -8.54 -7.31 -0.11
CA ASP A 51 -7.26 -7.48 0.58
C ASP A 51 -6.57 -6.13 0.80
N LEU A 52 -6.65 -5.22 -0.18
CA LEU A 52 -6.09 -3.88 -0.07
C LEU A 52 -6.83 -3.04 0.98
N ALA A 53 -8.17 -3.08 1.00
CA ALA A 53 -8.95 -2.40 2.04
C ALA A 53 -8.62 -2.96 3.44
N HIS A 54 -8.50 -4.28 3.56
CA HIS A 54 -8.10 -4.92 4.81
C HIS A 54 -6.69 -4.49 5.26
N PHE A 55 -5.72 -4.50 4.33
CA PHE A 55 -4.35 -4.06 4.59
C PHE A 55 -4.29 -2.63 5.13
N ILE A 56 -4.94 -1.69 4.45
CA ILE A 56 -4.98 -0.27 4.85
C ILE A 56 -5.65 -0.11 6.22
N ALA A 57 -6.74 -0.85 6.47
CA ALA A 57 -7.41 -0.81 7.76
C ALA A 57 -6.57 -1.38 8.90
N ALA A 58 -5.87 -2.49 8.67
CA ALA A 58 -4.97 -3.08 9.64
C ALA A 58 -3.81 -2.12 10.00
N LEU A 59 -3.28 -1.39 9.01
CA LEU A 59 -2.27 -0.34 9.22
C LEU A 59 -2.82 0.85 10.00
N GLY A 60 -3.98 1.38 9.61
CA GLY A 60 -4.61 2.51 10.31
C GLY A 60 -4.95 2.19 11.77
N ALA A 61 -5.40 0.97 12.03
CA ALA A 61 -5.69 0.49 13.39
C ALA A 61 -4.44 0.00 14.15
N ARG A 62 -3.25 0.00 13.52
CA ARG A 62 -1.97 -0.45 14.09
C ARG A 62 -2.06 -1.84 14.73
N THR A 63 -2.81 -2.74 14.10
CA THR A 63 -3.05 -4.09 14.63
C THR A 63 -1.84 -5.00 14.50
N GLY A 64 -0.91 -4.68 13.60
CA GLY A 64 0.22 -5.53 13.22
C GLY A 64 -0.19 -6.74 12.36
N ASP A 65 -1.49 -6.94 12.13
CA ASP A 65 -2.06 -8.03 11.35
C ASP A 65 -2.49 -7.53 9.96
N HIS A 66 -1.52 -7.02 9.21
CA HIS A 66 -1.73 -6.56 7.84
C HIS A 66 -1.46 -7.68 6.81
N GLY A 67 -1.42 -8.94 7.25
CA GLY A 67 -1.40 -10.11 6.37
C GLY A 67 -0.13 -10.34 5.54
N GLY A 68 0.93 -9.54 5.73
CA GLY A 68 2.14 -9.68 4.91
C GLY A 68 2.03 -9.04 3.53
N GLY A 69 1.17 -8.02 3.37
CA GLY A 69 0.78 -7.48 2.07
C GLY A 69 1.96 -6.99 1.22
N LEU A 70 3.02 -6.46 1.83
CA LEU A 70 4.19 -6.00 1.10
C LEU A 70 4.99 -7.20 0.55
N ALA A 71 5.29 -8.19 1.38
CA ALA A 71 5.97 -9.41 0.98
C ALA A 71 5.20 -10.18 -0.12
N ALA A 72 3.89 -10.33 0.04
CA ALA A 72 3.03 -10.99 -0.95
C ALA A 72 3.03 -10.25 -2.29
N LEU A 73 3.00 -8.91 -2.28
CA LEU A 73 3.09 -8.10 -3.50
C LEU A 73 4.41 -8.34 -4.24
N PHE A 74 5.54 -8.34 -3.54
CA PHE A 74 6.85 -8.57 -4.15
C PHE A 74 7.02 -10.01 -4.67
N GLU A 75 6.47 -11.00 -3.98
CA GLU A 75 6.47 -12.38 -4.45
C GLU A 75 5.64 -12.53 -5.73
N ALA A 76 4.46 -11.91 -5.78
CA ALA A 76 3.56 -11.99 -6.91
C ALA A 76 4.01 -11.11 -8.10
N PHE A 77 4.75 -10.02 -7.84
CA PHE A 77 5.21 -9.07 -8.83
C PHE A 77 6.75 -8.93 -8.86
N PRO A 78 7.48 -9.91 -9.41
CA PRO A 78 8.94 -9.90 -9.43
C PRO A 78 9.55 -8.79 -10.31
N GLU A 79 8.78 -8.25 -11.25
CA GLU A 79 9.16 -7.10 -12.11
C GLU A 79 8.84 -5.74 -11.44
N LEU A 80 8.45 -5.73 -10.15
CA LEU A 80 8.09 -4.49 -9.44
C LEU A 80 9.31 -3.56 -9.30
N ALA A 81 9.36 -2.55 -10.17
CA ALA A 81 10.34 -1.48 -10.14
C ALA A 81 9.90 -0.28 -9.26
N PRO A 82 10.85 0.57 -8.80
CA PRO A 82 10.58 1.74 -7.96
C PRO A 82 9.57 2.72 -8.57
N GLU A 83 9.58 2.86 -9.91
CA GLU A 83 8.70 3.78 -10.62
C GLU A 83 7.23 3.34 -10.47
N HIS A 84 6.96 2.03 -10.39
CA HIS A 84 5.61 1.54 -10.15
C HIS A 84 5.11 1.89 -8.75
N VAL A 85 5.99 1.88 -7.75
CA VAL A 85 5.64 2.28 -6.37
C VAL A 85 5.36 3.77 -6.31
N ALA A 86 6.18 4.59 -6.98
CA ALA A 86 5.96 6.03 -7.09
C ALA A 86 4.63 6.36 -7.80
N ASP A 87 4.33 5.68 -8.91
CA ASP A 87 3.07 5.86 -9.63
C ASP A 87 1.87 5.44 -8.76
N ALA A 88 1.96 4.31 -8.05
CA ALA A 88 0.89 3.84 -7.17
C ALA A 88 0.64 4.81 -6.00
N ARG A 89 1.70 5.39 -5.44
CA ARG A 89 1.63 6.44 -4.41
C ARG A 89 0.85 7.66 -4.88
N GLU A 90 1.19 8.19 -6.07
CA GLU A 90 0.50 9.35 -6.64
C GLU A 90 -0.98 9.06 -6.87
N LEU A 91 -1.29 7.92 -7.50
CA LEU A 91 -2.67 7.49 -7.72
C LEU A 91 -3.45 7.31 -6.43
N PHE A 92 -2.81 6.82 -5.36
CA PHE A 92 -3.44 6.69 -4.06
C PHE A 92 -3.88 8.04 -3.50
N VAL A 93 -2.97 9.03 -3.48
CA VAL A 93 -3.25 10.38 -3.01
C VAL A 93 -4.39 11.01 -3.80
N GLU A 94 -4.33 10.92 -5.13
CA GLU A 94 -5.39 11.43 -5.99
C GLU A 94 -6.73 10.74 -5.71
N SER A 95 -6.73 9.44 -5.36
CA SER A 95 -7.95 8.65 -5.14
C SER A 95 -8.56 8.99 -3.79
N ALA A 96 -7.72 9.15 -2.77
CA ALA A 96 -8.12 9.64 -1.46
C ALA A 96 -8.77 11.03 -1.58
N LEU A 97 -8.15 11.96 -2.32
CA LEU A 97 -8.69 13.32 -2.54
C LEU A 97 -9.99 13.35 -3.35
N ALA A 98 -10.24 12.35 -4.19
CA ALA A 98 -11.46 12.27 -4.99
C ALA A 98 -12.69 11.84 -4.16
N VAL A 99 -12.47 11.12 -3.06
CA VAL A 99 -13.54 10.53 -2.25
C VAL A 99 -13.68 11.23 -0.89
N LEU A 100 -12.56 11.60 -0.28
CA LEU A 100 -12.52 12.05 1.10
C LEU A 100 -12.37 13.57 1.21
N PRO A 101 -12.82 14.17 2.33
CA PRO A 101 -12.40 15.51 2.71
C PRO A 101 -10.88 15.62 2.84
N LEU A 102 -10.33 16.80 2.54
CA LEU A 102 -8.88 17.06 2.48
C LEU A 102 -8.09 16.53 3.70
N HIS A 103 -8.59 16.74 4.92
CA HIS A 103 -7.88 16.31 6.13
C HIS A 103 -7.82 14.78 6.25
N ALA A 104 -8.91 14.08 5.93
CA ALA A 104 -8.95 12.61 5.95
C ALA A 104 -8.11 12.02 4.81
N ALA A 105 -8.15 12.64 3.62
CA ALA A 105 -7.29 12.27 2.49
C ALA A 105 -5.80 12.42 2.83
N ALA A 106 -5.42 13.53 3.47
CA ALA A 106 -4.03 13.79 3.89
C ALA A 106 -3.55 12.71 4.87
N SER A 107 -4.33 12.45 5.92
CA SER A 107 -3.95 11.44 6.90
C SER A 107 -3.89 10.01 6.35
N LEU A 108 -4.79 9.66 5.43
CA LEU A 108 -4.73 8.36 4.76
C LEU A 108 -3.51 8.26 3.84
N SER A 109 -3.17 9.36 3.18
CA SER A 109 -1.99 9.44 2.32
C SER A 109 -0.68 9.35 3.12
N ASP A 110 -0.62 9.88 4.35
CA ASP A 110 0.55 9.73 5.23
C ASP A 110 0.86 8.25 5.52
N ILE A 111 -0.18 7.43 5.72
CA ILE A 111 -0.03 5.97 5.91
C ILE A 111 0.51 5.33 4.63
N ALA A 112 -0.10 5.64 3.48
CA ALA A 112 0.35 5.12 2.20
C ALA A 112 1.79 5.54 1.88
N ASP A 113 2.18 6.77 2.26
CA ASP A 113 3.51 7.28 2.08
C ASP A 113 4.53 6.49 2.89
N GLN A 114 4.24 6.15 4.15
CA GLN A 114 5.16 5.34 4.96
C GLN A 114 5.37 3.95 4.35
N VAL A 115 4.31 3.32 3.85
CA VAL A 115 4.41 2.02 3.15
C VAL A 115 5.24 2.15 1.88
N CYS A 116 4.98 3.17 1.05
CA CYS A 116 5.71 3.40 -0.19
C CYS A 116 7.19 3.72 0.07
N ASP A 117 7.51 4.47 1.11
CA ASP A 117 8.90 4.74 1.50
C ASP A 117 9.64 3.48 1.91
N LEU A 118 9.00 2.59 2.67
CA LEU A 118 9.58 1.30 3.05
C LEU A 118 9.81 0.43 1.81
N ALA A 119 8.83 0.36 0.91
CA ALA A 119 8.95 -0.36 -0.36
C ALA A 119 10.09 0.20 -1.22
N LEU A 120 10.20 1.51 -1.36
CA LEU A 120 11.24 2.19 -2.14
C LEU A 120 12.62 1.98 -1.54
N ARG A 121 12.79 2.06 -0.21
CA ARG A 121 14.07 1.73 0.46
C ARG A 121 14.46 0.28 0.25
N ALA A 122 13.48 -0.62 0.27
CA ALA A 122 13.72 -2.03 0.05
C ALA A 122 14.10 -2.33 -1.41
N LEU A 123 13.56 -1.58 -2.39
CA LEU A 123 13.90 -1.70 -3.82
C LEU A 123 15.22 -1.01 -4.19
N CYS A 124 15.42 0.21 -3.71
CA CYS A 124 16.58 1.07 -3.96
C CYS A 124 17.38 1.26 -2.66
N PRO A 125 18.24 0.30 -2.29
CA PRO A 125 19.03 0.43 -1.09
C PRO A 125 20.05 1.57 -1.29
N VAL A 126 20.25 2.40 -0.27
CA VAL A 126 21.31 3.42 -0.28
C VAL A 126 22.65 2.71 -0.54
N PRO A 127 23.53 3.22 -1.43
CA PRO A 127 24.85 2.65 -1.67
C PRO A 127 25.72 2.80 -0.41
N SER A 128 25.56 1.85 0.49
CA SER A 128 26.33 1.53 1.68
C SER A 128 26.06 0.05 2.00
N GLU A 129 26.63 -0.50 3.08
CA GLU A 129 26.75 -1.95 3.39
C GLU A 129 25.48 -2.82 3.14
N THR A 130 24.29 -2.24 3.13
CA THR A 130 22.99 -2.85 2.78
C THR A 130 22.82 -3.27 1.31
N SER A 131 23.66 -2.80 0.38
CA SER A 131 23.64 -3.22 -1.03
C SER A 131 23.95 -4.72 -1.22
N SER A 132 24.60 -5.33 -0.22
CA SER A 132 24.91 -6.78 -0.21
C SER A 132 23.73 -7.67 0.23
N ILE A 133 22.64 -7.09 0.75
CA ILE A 133 21.50 -7.84 1.29
C ILE A 133 20.54 -8.23 0.15
N PRO A 134 20.20 -9.53 -0.01
CA PRO A 134 19.23 -9.96 -1.03
C PRO A 134 17.88 -9.26 -0.88
N LEU A 135 17.24 -8.94 -2.00
CA LEU A 135 15.93 -8.27 -2.02
C LEU A 135 14.88 -8.97 -1.12
N PRO A 136 14.71 -10.31 -1.16
CA PRO A 136 13.73 -10.97 -0.28
C PRO A 136 13.92 -10.65 1.20
N ARG A 137 15.17 -10.56 1.66
CA ARG A 137 15.48 -10.24 3.05
C ARG A 137 15.17 -8.78 3.38
N ARG A 138 15.45 -7.84 2.47
CA ARG A 138 15.08 -6.43 2.61
C ARG A 138 13.56 -6.24 2.66
N ILE A 139 12.81 -6.99 1.85
CA ILE A 139 11.34 -6.98 1.90
C ILE A 139 10.84 -7.50 3.26
N SER A 140 11.40 -8.61 3.76
CA SER A 140 11.03 -9.13 5.08
C SER A 140 11.31 -8.14 6.22
N GLU A 141 12.41 -7.39 6.16
CA GLU A 141 12.74 -6.34 7.14
C GLU A 141 11.77 -5.14 7.05
N ALA A 142 11.37 -4.74 5.84
CA ALA A 142 10.35 -3.72 5.62
C ALA A 142 8.97 -4.16 6.16
N GLU A 143 8.58 -5.41 5.92
CA GLU A 143 7.35 -6.01 6.44
C GLU A 143 7.32 -6.03 7.98
N GLU A 144 8.44 -6.42 8.60
CA GLU A 144 8.56 -6.42 10.06
C GLU A 144 8.47 -4.99 10.62
N THR A 145 9.02 -4.00 9.90
CA THR A 145 8.90 -2.59 10.28
C THR A 145 7.44 -2.13 10.29
N LEU A 146 6.66 -2.52 9.27
CA LEU A 146 5.20 -2.28 9.24
C LEU A 146 4.49 -2.99 10.40
N ARG A 147 4.87 -4.23 10.70
CA ARG A 147 4.26 -5.04 11.77
C ARG A 147 4.45 -4.45 13.15
N ILE A 148 5.66 -3.98 13.47
CA ILE A 148 5.98 -3.36 14.76
C ILE A 148 5.43 -1.92 14.83
N GLY A 149 5.05 -1.32 13.70
CA GLY A 149 4.57 0.06 13.60
C GLY A 149 5.67 1.10 13.81
N VAL A 150 6.95 0.71 13.67
CA VAL A 150 8.09 1.62 13.78
C VAL A 150 8.09 2.54 12.56
N GLY A 151 7.93 3.84 12.79
CA GLY A 151 7.88 4.85 11.72
C GLY A 151 6.49 5.21 11.23
N LEU A 152 5.41 4.69 11.84
CA LEU A 152 4.02 5.09 11.56
C LEU A 152 3.55 6.31 12.39
N GLY A 153 4.47 7.10 12.94
CA GLY A 153 4.20 8.16 13.93
C GLY A 153 4.80 9.50 13.57
#